data_AF-A0A1S3JEQ4-F1
#
_entry.id   AF-A0A1S3JEQ4-F1
#
_cell.length_a   1.000
_cell.length_b   1.000
_cell.length_c   1.000
_cell.angle_alpha   90.00
_cell.angle_beta   90.00
_cell.angle_gamma   90.00
#
_symmetry.space_group_name_H-M   'P 1'
#
loop_
_entity.id
_entity.type
_entity.pdbx_description
1 polymer ?
#
loop_
_entity_poly.entity_id
_entity_poly.type
_entity_poly.pdbx_seq_one_letter_code
_entity_poly.pdbx_strand_id
1 'polypeptide(L)'
;MKMQITSAAGILALLEEPEPEVKVFSLNKLNTVVDEFWAEISEAVDKIEMLYEDTTFKHRELAALVASKVYYHLGAFEESVTYALGAGSLFDVNDTSEYVETIIAKCIDSYTRMRVHNAESDEVDQKPMDSRLEAVVNRMFQRCFDDKQFKQAVGIALETRRIDIFEKAILQPDSVSDMMTYAYKVTMSLIQNRQFRNTILRVLVKMYMGLATPDYINVCQCYIFLDEPQAVAEILEKLVKDSEESTLMAYQIAFDLYESATQQFLQRVQSALRSTAPIPIPTTPVGKATKPEDSKESTMETEDSTIDADSGKTAESATPKLEDLSESDRKLQEQFTKLHTILGGDFSIALNLQFLIRNNKTDMLILKNTKEAVRNSICHTATVMANAFMHAGTTCDQFLRDNLEWLARATNWAKFTATASLGVIHKGHEKEALNLMSTYLPKDTGPGSAYSEGGGLYALGKLSGIFLADSRNLYNFAIDTLICN
;
A
#
# COMPACT_ATOMS: atom_id res chain seq x y z
N MET A 1 -58.90 -21.82 23.97
CA MET A 1 -57.97 -22.92 24.29
C MET A 1 -57.09 -23.15 23.08
N LYS A 2 -55.79 -22.82 23.16
CA LYS A 2 -54.81 -23.28 22.16
C LYS A 2 -54.71 -24.80 22.36
N MET A 3 -55.11 -25.60 21.36
CA MET A 3 -54.80 -27.03 21.36
C MET A 3 -53.28 -27.15 21.37
N GLN A 4 -52.71 -27.56 22.51
CA GLN A 4 -51.34 -28.07 22.57
C GLN A 4 -51.36 -29.42 21.88
N ILE A 5 -50.83 -29.44 20.67
CA ILE A 5 -50.61 -30.67 19.91
C ILE A 5 -49.47 -31.39 20.64
N THR A 6 -49.65 -32.67 20.95
CA THR A 6 -48.66 -33.47 21.70
C THR A 6 -47.73 -34.27 20.79
N SER A 7 -48.05 -34.38 19.49
CA SER A 7 -47.23 -35.04 18.46
C SER A 7 -47.65 -34.57 17.06
N ALA A 8 -46.69 -34.49 16.13
CA ALA A 8 -46.92 -34.14 14.73
C ALA A 8 -47.40 -35.33 13.87
N ALA A 9 -47.41 -36.56 14.40
CA ALA A 9 -47.79 -37.78 13.67
C ALA A 9 -49.17 -37.71 13.00
N GLY A 10 -50.15 -37.08 13.66
CA GLY A 10 -51.49 -36.87 13.09
C GLY A 10 -51.49 -35.92 11.89
N ILE A 11 -50.58 -34.95 11.85
CA ILE A 11 -50.41 -34.00 10.74
C ILE A 11 -49.61 -34.65 9.60
N LEU A 12 -48.65 -35.53 9.94
CA LEU A 12 -47.89 -36.32 8.98
C LEU A 12 -48.75 -37.37 8.26
N ALA A 13 -49.74 -37.96 8.94
CA ALA A 13 -50.69 -38.86 8.31
C ALA A 13 -51.58 -38.14 7.27
N LEU A 14 -51.93 -36.88 7.51
CA LEU A 14 -52.73 -36.07 6.58
C LEU A 14 -51.98 -35.71 5.29
N LEU A 15 -50.64 -35.85 5.25
CA LEU A 15 -49.85 -35.71 4.03
C LEU A 15 -49.99 -36.91 3.08
N GLU A 16 -50.43 -38.07 3.58
CA GLU A 16 -50.65 -39.29 2.78
C GLU A 16 -52.00 -39.27 2.03
N GLU A 17 -52.94 -38.44 2.47
CA GLU A 17 -54.24 -38.28 1.83
C GLU A 17 -54.10 -37.72 0.39
N PRO A 18 -54.88 -38.21 -0.59
CA PRO A 18 -54.72 -37.82 -1.99
C PRO A 18 -55.23 -36.39 -2.29
N GLU A 19 -56.02 -35.81 -1.39
CA GLU A 19 -56.68 -34.52 -1.61
C GLU A 19 -55.71 -33.33 -1.42
N PRO A 20 -55.54 -32.45 -2.43
CA PRO A 20 -54.54 -31.38 -2.39
C PRO A 20 -54.84 -30.31 -1.33
N GLU A 21 -56.11 -30.08 -0.98
CA GLU A 21 -56.50 -29.12 0.05
C GLU A 21 -56.06 -29.57 1.45
N VAL A 22 -56.14 -30.88 1.72
CA VAL A 22 -55.69 -31.50 2.98
C VAL A 22 -54.16 -31.40 3.11
N LYS A 23 -53.43 -31.57 2.01
CA LYS A 23 -51.97 -31.36 1.98
C LYS A 23 -51.58 -29.91 2.29
N VAL A 24 -52.30 -28.93 1.74
CA VAL A 24 -52.06 -27.51 2.02
C VAL A 24 -52.35 -27.15 3.48
N PHE A 25 -53.44 -27.67 4.05
CA PHE A 25 -53.75 -27.48 5.46
C PHE A 25 -52.66 -28.09 6.36
N SER A 26 -52.19 -29.29 6.01
CA SER A 26 -51.14 -30.00 6.73
C SER A 26 -49.81 -29.22 6.70
N LEU A 27 -49.40 -28.71 5.53
CA LEU A 27 -48.19 -27.91 5.39
C LEU A 27 -48.24 -26.58 6.16
N ASN A 28 -49.39 -25.89 6.17
CA ASN A 28 -49.57 -24.68 6.99
C ASN A 28 -49.46 -24.97 8.48
N LYS A 29 -50.02 -26.11 8.91
CA LYS A 29 -49.95 -26.53 10.31
C LYS A 29 -48.53 -26.96 10.69
N LEU A 30 -47.83 -27.66 9.81
CA LEU A 30 -46.42 -28.03 9.98
C LEU A 30 -45.52 -26.80 10.13
N ASN A 31 -45.71 -25.77 9.30
CA ASN A 31 -44.94 -24.53 9.39
C ASN A 31 -45.06 -23.82 10.76
N THR A 32 -46.17 -24.02 11.49
CA THR A 32 -46.37 -23.44 12.83
C THR A 32 -45.82 -24.31 13.98
N VAL A 33 -45.65 -25.61 13.76
CA VAL A 33 -45.23 -26.55 14.82
C VAL A 33 -43.82 -27.11 14.60
N VAL A 34 -43.17 -26.73 13.51
CA VAL A 34 -41.85 -27.24 13.10
C VAL A 34 -40.79 -27.04 14.19
N ASP A 35 -40.80 -25.92 14.91
CA ASP A 35 -39.78 -25.62 15.92
C ASP A 35 -39.89 -26.53 17.16
N GLU A 36 -41.08 -27.07 17.44
CA GLU A 36 -41.34 -27.96 18.58
C GLU A 36 -41.18 -29.44 18.20
N PHE A 37 -41.58 -29.82 16.97
CA PHE A 37 -41.67 -31.23 16.54
C PHE A 37 -40.75 -31.59 15.37
N TRP A 38 -39.65 -30.84 15.15
CA TRP A 38 -38.72 -31.08 14.04
C TRP A 38 -38.19 -32.53 14.00
N ALA A 39 -37.98 -33.17 15.15
CA ALA A 39 -37.48 -34.55 15.23
C ALA A 39 -38.45 -35.54 14.57
N GLU A 40 -39.75 -35.45 14.87
CA GLU A 40 -40.77 -36.31 14.25
C GLU A 40 -40.97 -36.00 12.76
N ILE A 41 -40.86 -34.72 12.38
CA ILE A 41 -41.03 -34.29 10.98
C ILE A 41 -39.83 -34.73 10.13
N SER A 42 -38.63 -34.81 10.72
CA SER A 42 -37.40 -35.23 10.02
C SER A 42 -37.47 -36.67 9.51
N GLU A 43 -38.13 -37.58 10.23
CA GLU A 43 -38.32 -38.97 9.78
C GLU A 43 -39.21 -39.07 8.53
N ALA A 44 -39.99 -38.04 8.24
CA ALA A 44 -40.91 -37.98 7.11
C ALA A 44 -40.52 -36.92 6.07
N VAL A 45 -39.29 -36.40 6.10
CA VAL A 45 -38.86 -35.30 5.22
C VAL A 45 -38.93 -35.69 3.74
N ASP A 46 -38.63 -36.95 3.41
CA ASP A 46 -38.73 -37.52 2.06
C ASP A 46 -40.12 -37.29 1.42
N LYS A 47 -41.18 -37.33 2.23
CA LYS A 47 -42.55 -37.09 1.76
C LYS A 47 -42.77 -35.63 1.39
N ILE A 48 -42.15 -34.71 2.13
CA ILE A 48 -42.19 -33.27 1.85
C ILE A 48 -41.38 -32.96 0.58
N GLU A 49 -40.27 -33.66 0.37
CA GLU A 49 -39.47 -33.57 -0.86
C GLU A 49 -40.23 -34.04 -2.08
N MET A 50 -40.89 -35.20 -2.01
CA MET A 50 -41.75 -35.69 -3.10
C MET A 50 -42.83 -34.67 -3.49
N LEU A 51 -43.41 -33.97 -2.51
CA LEU A 51 -44.41 -32.91 -2.76
C LEU A 51 -43.81 -31.65 -3.37
N TYR A 52 -42.54 -31.36 -3.08
CA TYR A 52 -41.81 -30.26 -3.72
C TYR A 52 -41.39 -30.60 -5.16
N GLU A 53 -41.03 -31.86 -5.43
CA GLU A 53 -40.69 -32.30 -6.80
C GLU A 53 -41.92 -32.40 -7.71
N ASP A 54 -43.12 -32.60 -7.16
CA ASP A 54 -44.35 -32.75 -7.94
C ASP A 54 -44.82 -31.45 -8.61
N THR A 55 -44.26 -31.18 -9.79
CA THR A 55 -44.98 -30.94 -11.06
C THR A 55 -46.34 -30.23 -11.05
N THR A 56 -47.32 -30.87 -10.43
CA THR A 56 -48.73 -30.54 -10.49
C THR A 56 -49.26 -29.80 -9.26
N PHE A 57 -48.52 -29.85 -8.15
CA PHE A 57 -48.91 -29.21 -6.91
C PHE A 57 -48.70 -27.69 -6.97
N LYS A 58 -49.74 -26.90 -6.63
CA LYS A 58 -49.70 -25.43 -6.72
C LYS A 58 -48.96 -24.75 -5.57
N HIS A 59 -48.85 -25.39 -4.41
CA HIS A 59 -48.24 -24.81 -3.19
C HIS A 59 -46.86 -25.40 -2.88
N ARG A 60 -46.04 -25.59 -3.92
CA ARG A 60 -44.67 -26.13 -3.81
C ARG A 60 -43.77 -25.27 -2.94
N GLU A 61 -43.97 -23.95 -3.04
CA GLU A 61 -43.24 -22.96 -2.24
C GLU A 61 -43.40 -23.20 -0.74
N LEU A 62 -44.58 -23.67 -0.30
CA LEU A 62 -44.89 -23.90 1.10
C LEU A 62 -44.28 -25.22 1.60
N ALA A 63 -44.26 -26.25 0.75
CA ALA A 63 -43.53 -27.48 1.01
C ALA A 63 -42.01 -27.23 1.12
N ALA A 64 -41.47 -26.40 0.22
CA ALA A 64 -40.07 -26.00 0.24
C ALA A 64 -39.69 -25.25 1.53
N LEU A 65 -40.57 -24.35 2.00
CA LEU A 65 -40.34 -23.62 3.26
C LEU A 65 -40.30 -24.55 4.47
N VAL A 66 -41.23 -25.51 4.55
CA VAL A 66 -41.26 -26.50 5.66
C VAL A 66 -40.03 -27.40 5.60
N ALA A 67 -39.67 -27.92 4.42
CA ALA A 67 -38.46 -28.72 4.25
C ALA A 67 -37.20 -27.96 4.67
N SER A 68 -37.08 -26.70 4.26
CA SER A 68 -35.94 -25.85 4.62
C SER A 68 -35.80 -25.64 6.13
N LYS A 69 -36.90 -25.44 6.86
CA LYS A 69 -36.87 -25.32 8.33
C LYS A 69 -36.54 -26.65 9.03
N VAL A 70 -36.98 -27.78 8.50
CA VAL A 70 -36.61 -29.10 9.03
C VAL A 70 -35.11 -29.33 8.86
N TYR A 71 -34.57 -29.03 7.68
CA TYR A 71 -33.14 -29.11 7.39
C TYR A 71 -32.29 -28.13 8.22
N TYR A 72 -32.83 -26.97 8.55
CA TYR A 72 -32.21 -26.03 9.48
C TYR A 72 -32.01 -26.64 10.87
N HIS A 73 -33.03 -27.31 11.42
CA HIS A 73 -32.96 -27.97 12.72
C HIS A 73 -32.08 -29.25 12.70
N LEU A 74 -32.00 -29.94 11.56
CA LEU A 74 -31.07 -31.06 11.33
C LEU A 74 -29.59 -30.63 11.23
N GLY A 75 -29.32 -29.33 11.07
CA GLY A 75 -27.97 -28.78 10.86
C GLY A 75 -27.44 -28.93 9.43
N ALA A 76 -28.27 -29.40 8.51
CA ALA A 76 -27.97 -29.59 7.09
C ALA A 76 -28.28 -28.30 6.32
N PHE A 77 -27.34 -27.34 6.41
CA PHE A 77 -27.56 -25.98 5.92
C PHE A 77 -27.53 -25.83 4.39
N GLU A 78 -26.81 -26.70 3.67
CA GLU A 78 -26.71 -26.60 2.19
C GLU A 78 -28.03 -26.98 1.52
N GLU A 79 -28.64 -28.05 2.00
CA GLU A 79 -29.97 -28.51 1.62
C GLU A 79 -31.02 -27.46 2.03
N SER A 80 -30.93 -26.95 3.27
CA SER A 80 -31.82 -25.90 3.77
C SER A 80 -31.82 -24.66 2.87
N VAL A 81 -30.65 -24.18 2.43
CA VAL A 81 -30.55 -23.05 1.49
C VAL A 81 -31.22 -23.38 0.15
N THR A 82 -31.01 -24.59 -0.38
CA THR A 82 -31.57 -25.00 -1.66
C THR A 82 -33.10 -24.99 -1.64
N TYR A 83 -33.71 -25.51 -0.56
CA TYR A 83 -35.16 -25.48 -0.36
C TYR A 83 -35.68 -24.09 -0.02
N ALA A 84 -34.91 -23.25 0.70
CA ALA A 84 -35.27 -21.85 0.96
C ALA A 84 -35.38 -21.04 -0.34
N LEU A 85 -34.43 -21.25 -1.27
CA LEU A 85 -34.49 -20.65 -2.62
C LEU A 85 -35.68 -21.21 -3.44
N GLY A 86 -36.08 -22.45 -3.19
CA GLY A 86 -37.30 -23.07 -3.75
C GLY A 86 -38.61 -22.46 -3.24
N ALA A 87 -38.61 -21.89 -2.04
CA ALA A 87 -39.78 -21.24 -1.44
C ALA A 87 -40.09 -19.87 -2.06
N GLY A 88 -39.16 -19.28 -2.81
CA GLY A 88 -39.39 -18.12 -3.67
C GLY A 88 -40.00 -16.91 -2.95
N SER A 89 -41.31 -16.71 -3.14
CA SER A 89 -42.04 -15.56 -2.60
C SER A 89 -42.41 -15.69 -1.11
N LEU A 90 -42.51 -16.92 -0.61
CA LEU A 90 -42.87 -17.21 0.79
C LEU A 90 -41.69 -17.07 1.75
N PHE A 91 -40.45 -17.01 1.25
CA PHE A 91 -39.27 -16.69 2.04
C PHE A 91 -39.11 -15.17 2.12
N ASP A 92 -39.58 -14.57 3.23
CA ASP A 92 -39.43 -13.14 3.48
C ASP A 92 -38.06 -12.82 4.08
N VAL A 93 -37.31 -11.96 3.38
CA VAL A 93 -35.97 -11.50 3.77
C VAL A 93 -36.05 -10.40 4.85
N ASN A 94 -37.23 -9.82 5.06
CA ASN A 94 -37.45 -8.77 6.05
C ASN A 94 -37.79 -9.31 7.44
N ASP A 95 -38.10 -10.60 7.55
CA ASP A 95 -38.32 -11.21 8.85
C ASP A 95 -37.02 -11.24 9.67
N THR A 96 -37.15 -11.14 10.99
CA THR A 96 -36.03 -11.10 11.97
C THR A 96 -35.98 -12.38 12.79
N SER A 97 -36.60 -13.46 12.30
CA SER A 97 -36.50 -14.76 12.93
C SER A 97 -35.08 -15.33 12.83
N GLU A 98 -34.65 -16.05 13.87
CA GLU A 98 -33.31 -16.67 13.94
C GLU A 98 -33.05 -17.59 12.74
N TYR A 99 -34.10 -18.26 12.25
CA TYR A 99 -34.08 -19.05 11.02
C TYR A 99 -33.71 -18.19 9.80
N VAL A 100 -34.43 -17.10 9.56
CA VAL A 100 -34.21 -16.23 8.40
C VAL A 100 -32.78 -15.64 8.44
N GLU A 101 -32.35 -15.09 9.58
CA GLU A 101 -30.99 -14.56 9.73
C GLU A 101 -29.91 -15.60 9.44
N THR A 102 -30.06 -16.82 9.95
CA THR A 102 -29.09 -17.89 9.73
C THR A 102 -29.07 -18.34 8.27
N ILE A 103 -30.24 -18.50 7.64
CA ILE A 103 -30.33 -18.89 6.23
C ILE A 103 -29.75 -17.81 5.32
N ILE A 104 -29.98 -16.53 5.60
CA ILE A 104 -29.35 -15.45 4.85
C ILE A 104 -27.82 -15.48 5.00
N ALA A 105 -27.31 -15.66 6.23
CA ALA A 105 -25.86 -15.76 6.44
C ALA A 105 -25.26 -16.92 5.63
N LYS A 106 -25.91 -18.09 5.65
CA LYS A 106 -25.50 -19.26 4.84
C LYS A 106 -25.65 -19.04 3.34
N CYS A 107 -26.68 -18.32 2.89
CA CYS A 107 -26.84 -17.90 1.50
C CYS A 107 -25.68 -17.01 1.04
N ILE A 108 -25.31 -16.00 1.85
CA ILE A 108 -24.18 -15.11 1.54
C ILE A 108 -22.87 -15.90 1.54
N ASP A 109 -22.64 -16.79 2.51
CA ASP A 109 -21.45 -17.65 2.55
C ASP A 109 -21.35 -18.57 1.32
N SER A 110 -22.45 -19.19 0.90
CA SER A 110 -22.48 -20.03 -0.31
C SER A 110 -22.22 -19.19 -1.57
N TYR A 111 -22.90 -18.04 -1.67
CA TYR A 111 -22.76 -17.12 -2.80
C TYR A 111 -21.33 -16.59 -2.92
N THR A 112 -20.71 -16.17 -1.81
CA THR A 112 -19.32 -15.70 -1.78
C THR A 112 -18.35 -16.80 -2.21
N ARG A 113 -18.50 -18.03 -1.70
CA ARG A 113 -17.67 -19.19 -2.11
C ARG A 113 -17.78 -19.45 -3.61
N MET A 114 -18.98 -19.47 -4.16
CA MET A 114 -19.19 -19.67 -5.60
C MET A 114 -18.59 -18.54 -6.43
N ARG A 115 -18.75 -17.28 -6.00
CA ARG A 115 -18.17 -16.11 -6.68
C ARG A 115 -16.66 -16.10 -6.64
N VAL A 116 -16.06 -16.44 -5.51
CA VAL A 116 -14.60 -16.57 -5.37
C VAL A 116 -14.07 -17.67 -6.28
N HIS A 117 -14.73 -18.84 -6.30
CA HIS A 117 -14.38 -19.94 -7.18
C HIS A 117 -14.46 -19.55 -8.66
N ASN A 118 -15.58 -18.98 -9.10
CA ASN A 118 -15.75 -18.56 -10.50
C ASN A 118 -14.78 -17.43 -10.92
N ALA A 119 -14.27 -16.64 -9.97
CA ALA A 119 -13.30 -15.59 -10.24
C ALA A 119 -11.84 -16.10 -10.27
N GLU A 120 -11.58 -17.30 -9.75
CA GLU A 120 -10.24 -17.92 -9.71
C GLU A 120 -10.10 -19.07 -10.72
N SER A 121 -11.20 -19.70 -11.10
CA SER A 121 -11.28 -20.73 -12.14
C SER A 121 -11.30 -20.13 -13.54
N ASP A 122 -10.79 -20.87 -14.52
CA ASP A 122 -10.88 -20.53 -15.94
C ASP A 122 -12.34 -20.51 -16.42
N GLU A 123 -12.64 -19.78 -17.50
CA GLU A 123 -14.01 -19.60 -18.04
C GLU A 123 -14.77 -20.92 -18.29
N VAL A 124 -14.04 -22.02 -18.49
CA VAL A 124 -14.59 -23.36 -18.76
C VAL A 124 -15.15 -24.05 -17.50
N ASP A 125 -14.64 -23.70 -16.31
CA ASP A 125 -15.01 -24.30 -15.02
C ASP A 125 -15.98 -23.43 -14.20
N GLN A 126 -16.47 -22.32 -14.78
CA GLN A 126 -17.43 -21.45 -14.11
C GLN A 126 -18.77 -22.15 -13.91
N LYS A 127 -19.20 -22.26 -12.65
CA LYS A 127 -20.50 -22.82 -12.31
C LYS A 127 -21.59 -21.79 -12.56
N PRO A 128 -22.72 -22.17 -13.20
CA PRO A 128 -23.84 -21.27 -13.39
C PRO A 128 -24.39 -20.84 -12.03
N MET A 129 -24.56 -19.53 -11.85
CA MET A 129 -25.12 -18.95 -10.64
C MET A 129 -26.65 -19.05 -10.69
N ASP A 130 -27.27 -19.53 -9.60
CA ASP A 130 -28.72 -19.49 -9.48
C ASP A 130 -29.18 -18.02 -9.32
N SER A 131 -30.06 -17.58 -10.21
CA SER A 131 -30.61 -16.23 -10.20
C SER A 131 -31.42 -15.94 -8.94
N ARG A 132 -31.98 -16.96 -8.28
CA ARG A 132 -32.71 -16.84 -7.03
C ARG A 132 -31.79 -16.48 -5.87
N LEU A 133 -30.62 -17.10 -5.81
CA LEU A 133 -29.61 -16.81 -4.78
C LEU A 133 -29.11 -15.37 -4.93
N GLU A 134 -28.86 -14.94 -6.17
CA GLU A 134 -28.50 -13.54 -6.45
C GLU A 134 -29.63 -12.57 -6.08
N ALA A 135 -30.90 -12.93 -6.32
CA ALA A 135 -32.04 -12.10 -5.95
C ALA A 135 -32.15 -11.91 -4.42
N VAL A 136 -31.93 -12.96 -3.63
CA VAL A 136 -31.94 -12.87 -2.15
C VAL A 136 -30.82 -11.95 -1.65
N VAL A 137 -29.60 -12.11 -2.20
CA VAL A 137 -28.46 -11.25 -1.86
C VAL A 137 -28.73 -9.80 -2.27
N ASN A 138 -29.29 -9.54 -3.45
CA ASN A 138 -29.66 -8.19 -3.89
C ASN A 138 -30.73 -7.54 -3.00
N ARG A 139 -31.74 -8.30 -2.54
CA ARG A 139 -32.73 -7.81 -1.56
C ARG A 139 -32.08 -7.45 -0.23
N MET A 140 -31.10 -8.25 0.22
CA MET A 140 -30.31 -7.95 1.41
C MET A 140 -29.50 -6.65 1.28
N PHE A 141 -28.93 -6.40 0.11
CA PHE A 141 -28.26 -5.12 -0.15
C PHE A 141 -29.24 -3.95 -0.15
N GLN A 142 -30.43 -4.10 -0.73
CA GLN A 142 -31.48 -3.07 -0.67
C GLN A 142 -31.86 -2.76 0.78
N ARG A 143 -32.10 -3.79 1.61
CA ARG A 143 -32.34 -3.62 3.05
C ARG A 143 -31.21 -2.86 3.74
N CYS A 144 -29.95 -3.20 3.46
CA CYS A 144 -28.80 -2.48 4.02
C CYS A 144 -28.76 -1.00 3.60
N PHE A 145 -29.16 -0.68 2.37
CA PHE A 145 -29.23 0.70 1.88
C PHE A 145 -30.39 1.47 2.51
N ASP A 146 -31.55 0.84 2.66
CA ASP A 146 -32.72 1.42 3.31
C ASP A 146 -32.45 1.71 4.80
N ASP A 147 -31.76 0.79 5.48
CA ASP A 147 -31.33 0.93 6.88
C ASP A 147 -30.12 1.86 7.09
N LYS A 148 -29.59 2.45 6.00
CA LYS A 148 -28.39 3.31 5.97
C LYS A 148 -27.12 2.65 6.53
N GLN A 149 -27.03 1.32 6.49
CA GLN A 149 -25.88 0.54 6.94
C GLN A 149 -24.83 0.36 5.83
N PHE A 150 -24.33 1.47 5.28
CA PHE A 150 -23.40 1.46 4.15
C PHE A 150 -22.07 0.75 4.44
N LYS A 151 -21.57 0.81 5.68
CA LYS A 151 -20.33 0.11 6.09
C LYS A 151 -20.45 -1.40 5.96
N GLN A 152 -21.62 -1.95 6.29
CA GLN A 152 -21.90 -3.37 6.15
C GLN A 152 -22.05 -3.75 4.68
N ALA A 153 -22.74 -2.92 3.89
CA ALA A 153 -22.88 -3.12 2.46
C ALA A 153 -21.51 -3.16 1.75
N VAL A 154 -20.56 -2.30 2.13
CA VAL A 154 -19.18 -2.33 1.61
C VAL A 154 -18.47 -3.65 1.96
N GLY A 155 -18.61 -4.15 3.19
CA GLY A 155 -18.04 -5.43 3.61
C GLY A 155 -18.56 -6.60 2.77
N ILE A 156 -19.89 -6.72 2.68
CA ILE A 156 -20.54 -7.79 1.90
C ILE A 156 -20.19 -7.65 0.41
N ALA A 157 -20.14 -6.43 -0.13
CA ALA A 157 -19.77 -6.21 -1.54
C ALA A 157 -18.33 -6.67 -1.85
N LEU A 158 -17.39 -6.48 -0.92
CA LEU A 158 -16.01 -6.95 -1.07
C LEU A 158 -15.90 -8.47 -0.95
N GLU A 159 -16.62 -9.09 -0.01
CA GLU A 159 -16.67 -10.56 0.14
C GLU A 159 -17.28 -11.24 -1.09
N THR A 160 -18.35 -10.66 -1.63
CA THR A 160 -19.05 -11.19 -2.83
C THR A 160 -18.35 -10.87 -4.15
N ARG A 161 -17.24 -10.11 -4.10
CA ARG A 161 -16.51 -9.59 -5.26
C ARG A 161 -17.44 -8.86 -6.25
N ARG A 162 -18.36 -8.05 -5.74
CA ARG A 162 -19.37 -7.27 -6.49
C ARG A 162 -18.98 -5.79 -6.54
N ILE A 163 -18.32 -5.39 -7.62
CA ILE A 163 -17.81 -4.01 -7.81
C ILE A 163 -18.98 -3.02 -8.01
N ASP A 164 -20.04 -3.46 -8.69
CA ASP A 164 -21.24 -2.67 -8.96
C ASP A 164 -21.93 -2.18 -7.68
N ILE A 165 -22.03 -3.05 -6.67
CA ILE A 165 -22.61 -2.70 -5.37
C ILE A 165 -21.63 -1.88 -4.56
N PHE A 166 -20.34 -2.20 -4.61
CA PHE A 166 -19.30 -1.46 -3.93
C PHE A 166 -19.31 0.03 -4.33
N GLU A 167 -19.38 0.32 -5.63
CA GLU A 167 -19.49 1.70 -6.15
C GLU A 167 -20.77 2.39 -5.65
N LYS A 168 -21.92 1.71 -5.72
CA LYS A 168 -23.20 2.26 -5.23
C LYS A 168 -23.18 2.54 -3.73
N ALA A 169 -22.58 1.66 -2.93
CA ALA A 169 -22.52 1.78 -1.48
C ALA A 169 -21.68 2.98 -1.02
N ILE A 170 -20.72 3.42 -1.83
CA ILE A 170 -19.89 4.59 -1.54
C ILE A 170 -20.55 5.90 -2.01
N LEU A 171 -21.31 5.88 -3.11
CA LEU A 171 -21.92 7.08 -3.70
C LEU A 171 -23.25 7.52 -3.08
N GLN A 172 -24.01 6.60 -2.48
CA GLN A 172 -25.31 6.89 -1.87
C GLN A 172 -25.28 7.68 -0.55
N PRO A 173 -24.34 7.46 0.39
CA PRO A 173 -24.34 8.18 1.66
C PRO A 173 -23.97 9.66 1.53
N ASP A 174 -24.49 10.48 2.46
CA ASP A 174 -24.21 11.92 2.56
C ASP A 174 -22.71 12.23 2.82
N SER A 175 -21.96 11.26 3.38
CA SER A 175 -20.54 11.37 3.74
C SER A 175 -19.64 10.47 2.87
N VAL A 176 -19.51 10.83 1.59
CA VAL A 176 -18.72 10.07 0.62
C VAL A 176 -17.25 9.92 1.04
N SER A 177 -16.64 10.98 1.59
CA SER A 177 -15.21 10.99 2.00
C SER A 177 -14.89 9.96 3.10
N ASP A 178 -15.73 9.89 4.13
CA ASP A 178 -15.55 8.95 5.25
C ASP A 178 -15.74 7.50 4.77
N MET A 179 -16.70 7.27 3.88
CA MET A 179 -16.92 5.93 3.30
C MET A 179 -15.80 5.50 2.39
N MET A 180 -15.18 6.40 1.62
CA MET A 180 -14.00 6.09 0.83
C MET A 180 -12.81 5.72 1.71
N THR A 181 -12.56 6.48 2.77
CA THR A 181 -11.48 6.18 3.73
C THR A 181 -11.69 4.81 4.40
N TYR A 182 -12.93 4.51 4.79
CA TYR A 182 -13.30 3.20 5.32
C TYR A 182 -13.08 2.09 4.28
N ALA A 183 -13.58 2.29 3.05
CA ALA A 183 -13.45 1.33 1.96
C ALA A 183 -11.97 1.03 1.63
N TYR A 184 -11.11 2.06 1.62
CA TYR A 184 -9.67 1.90 1.43
C TYR A 184 -9.04 1.05 2.55
N LYS A 185 -9.32 1.36 3.82
CA LYS A 185 -8.80 0.60 4.97
C LYS A 185 -9.23 -0.87 4.94
N VAL A 186 -10.50 -1.12 4.62
CA VAL A 186 -11.07 -2.46 4.49
C VAL A 186 -10.42 -3.21 3.32
N THR A 187 -10.24 -2.54 2.18
CA THR A 187 -9.55 -3.09 0.99
C THR A 187 -8.10 -3.47 1.29
N MET A 188 -7.37 -2.65 2.05
CA MET A 188 -5.97 -2.92 2.39
C MET A 188 -5.80 -4.03 3.44
N SER A 189 -6.75 -4.18 4.37
CA SER A 189 -6.63 -5.12 5.49
C SER A 189 -7.25 -6.50 5.23
N LEU A 190 -8.39 -6.57 4.53
CA LEU A 190 -9.16 -7.81 4.38
C LEU A 190 -8.87 -8.55 3.07
N ILE A 191 -8.44 -7.86 2.01
CA ILE A 191 -8.24 -8.49 0.71
C ILE A 191 -6.84 -9.10 0.59
N GLN A 192 -6.80 -10.44 0.59
CA GLN A 192 -5.56 -11.21 0.42
C GLN A 192 -5.15 -11.35 -1.06
N ASN A 193 -6.10 -11.51 -1.98
CA ASN A 193 -5.81 -11.69 -3.41
C ASN A 193 -5.37 -10.36 -4.05
N ARG A 194 -4.12 -10.32 -4.55
CA ARG A 194 -3.53 -9.13 -5.17
C ARG A 194 -4.29 -8.65 -6.40
N GLN A 195 -4.78 -9.56 -7.25
CA GLN A 195 -5.45 -9.19 -8.49
C GLN A 195 -6.78 -8.49 -8.22
N PHE A 196 -7.57 -9.05 -7.31
CA PHE A 196 -8.83 -8.44 -6.90
C PHE A 196 -8.60 -7.10 -6.17
N ARG A 197 -7.59 -7.04 -5.29
CA ARG A 197 -7.21 -5.79 -4.61
C ARG A 197 -6.85 -4.69 -5.62
N ASN A 198 -6.10 -5.02 -6.66
CA ASN A 198 -5.74 -4.07 -7.72
C ASN A 198 -6.98 -3.57 -8.47
N THR A 199 -7.95 -4.44 -8.79
CA THR A 199 -9.20 -4.02 -9.44
C THR A 199 -10.00 -3.04 -8.57
N ILE A 200 -10.12 -3.33 -7.27
CA ILE A 200 -10.82 -2.43 -6.32
C ILE A 200 -10.08 -1.10 -6.16
N LEU A 201 -8.75 -1.13 -6.06
CA LEU A 201 -7.95 0.11 -6.00
C LEU A 201 -8.14 0.98 -7.24
N ARG A 202 -8.19 0.39 -8.44
CA ARG A 202 -8.48 1.15 -9.68
C ARG A 202 -9.86 1.80 -9.66
N VAL A 203 -10.85 1.11 -9.10
CA VAL A 203 -12.20 1.67 -8.93
C VAL A 203 -12.17 2.83 -7.95
N LEU A 204 -11.55 2.65 -6.77
CA LEU A 204 -11.38 3.72 -5.79
C LEU A 204 -10.70 4.96 -6.39
N VAL A 205 -9.64 4.79 -7.17
CA VAL A 205 -8.96 5.89 -7.88
C VAL A 205 -9.91 6.66 -8.80
N LYS A 206 -10.71 5.95 -9.61
CA LYS A 206 -11.72 6.59 -10.47
C LYS A 206 -12.73 7.39 -9.66
N MET A 207 -13.15 6.86 -8.51
CA MET A 207 -14.11 7.54 -7.64
C MET A 207 -13.50 8.76 -6.96
N TYR A 208 -12.27 8.68 -6.45
CA TYR A 208 -11.55 9.82 -5.87
C TYR A 208 -11.37 10.96 -6.89
N MET A 209 -11.09 10.62 -8.15
CA MET A 209 -10.98 11.60 -9.24
C MET A 209 -12.33 12.19 -9.68
N GLY A 210 -13.44 11.49 -9.41
CA GLY A 210 -14.80 11.95 -9.72
C GLY A 210 -15.41 12.90 -8.66
N LEU A 211 -14.73 13.12 -7.53
CA LEU A 211 -15.17 14.05 -6.49
C LEU A 211 -15.06 15.51 -6.96
N ALA A 212 -15.90 16.38 -6.41
CA ALA A 212 -15.86 17.84 -6.67
C ALA A 212 -14.49 18.46 -6.36
N THR A 213 -13.80 17.91 -5.35
CA THR A 213 -12.40 18.17 -5.03
C THR A 213 -11.68 16.83 -4.99
N PRO A 214 -10.83 16.53 -5.98
CA PRO A 214 -10.10 15.28 -6.02
C PRO A 214 -9.13 15.15 -4.84
N ASP A 215 -9.17 14.01 -4.17
CA ASP A 215 -8.22 13.68 -3.11
C ASP A 215 -6.98 13.01 -3.72
N TYR A 216 -6.01 13.84 -4.12
CA TYR A 216 -4.81 13.37 -4.78
C TYR A 216 -3.88 12.55 -3.87
N ILE A 217 -3.93 12.73 -2.55
CA ILE A 217 -3.08 11.99 -1.59
C ILE A 217 -3.49 10.52 -1.60
N ASN A 218 -4.78 10.25 -1.39
CA ASN A 218 -5.30 8.88 -1.39
C ASN A 218 -5.16 8.21 -2.76
N VAL A 219 -5.29 8.97 -3.85
CA VAL A 219 -5.04 8.45 -5.20
C VAL A 219 -3.59 8.04 -5.40
N CYS A 220 -2.63 8.87 -5.00
CA CYS A 220 -1.22 8.54 -5.10
C CYS A 220 -0.87 7.32 -4.24
N GLN A 221 -1.43 7.19 -3.03
CA GLN A 221 -1.28 5.97 -2.23
C GLN A 221 -1.79 4.73 -2.96
N CYS A 222 -2.97 4.80 -3.59
CA CYS A 222 -3.50 3.70 -4.39
C CYS A 222 -2.55 3.33 -5.54
N TYR A 223 -1.97 4.32 -6.23
CA TYR A 223 -1.02 4.08 -7.33
C TYR A 223 0.31 3.48 -6.88
N ILE A 224 0.78 3.78 -5.68
CA ILE A 224 1.96 3.11 -5.08
C ILE A 224 1.69 1.60 -4.98
N PHE A 225 0.51 1.21 -4.49
CA PHE A 225 0.13 -0.21 -4.38
C PHE A 225 -0.14 -0.88 -5.72
N LEU A 226 -0.62 -0.13 -6.71
CA LEU A 226 -0.82 -0.59 -8.08
C LEU A 226 0.50 -0.71 -8.88
N ASP A 227 1.60 -0.15 -8.38
CA ASP A 227 2.90 -0.02 -9.08
C ASP A 227 2.76 0.68 -10.45
N GLU A 228 1.97 1.76 -10.52
CA GLU A 228 1.76 2.57 -11.73
C GLU A 228 2.43 3.95 -11.62
N PRO A 229 3.75 4.04 -11.87
CA PRO A 229 4.50 5.30 -11.74
C PRO A 229 4.13 6.36 -12.79
N GLN A 230 3.65 5.93 -13.95
CA GLN A 230 3.26 6.82 -15.05
C GLN A 230 2.04 7.67 -14.67
N ALA A 231 1.01 7.05 -14.08
CA ALA A 231 -0.19 7.76 -13.66
C ALA A 231 0.08 8.82 -12.59
N VAL A 232 1.01 8.53 -11.64
CA VAL A 232 1.45 9.52 -10.65
C VAL A 232 2.18 10.68 -11.30
N ALA A 233 3.05 10.40 -12.28
CA ALA A 233 3.77 11.45 -13.00
C ALA A 233 2.80 12.37 -13.77
N GLU A 234 1.79 11.81 -14.44
CA GLU A 234 0.75 12.58 -15.14
C GLU A 234 -0.06 13.47 -14.20
N ILE A 235 -0.40 12.97 -13.00
CA ILE A 235 -1.10 13.77 -11.98
C ILE A 235 -0.23 14.92 -11.50
N LEU A 236 1.04 14.66 -11.17
CA LEU A 236 1.98 15.69 -10.74
C LEU A 236 2.20 16.74 -11.82
N GLU A 237 2.31 16.31 -13.08
CA GLU A 237 2.43 17.22 -14.22
C GLU A 237 1.19 18.11 -14.37
N LYS A 238 -0.01 17.54 -14.28
CA LYS A 238 -1.27 18.28 -14.34
C LYS A 238 -1.34 19.32 -13.22
N LEU A 239 -1.03 18.92 -11.99
CA LEU A 239 -1.07 19.80 -10.82
C LEU A 239 -0.08 20.97 -10.91
N VAL A 240 1.10 20.74 -11.48
CA VAL A 240 2.11 21.79 -11.71
C VAL A 240 1.67 22.77 -12.81
N LYS A 241 0.92 22.31 -13.82
CA LYS A 241 0.47 23.14 -14.95
C LYS A 241 -0.79 23.97 -14.66
N ASP A 242 -1.65 23.54 -13.73
CA ASP A 242 -2.96 24.15 -13.51
C ASP A 242 -2.89 25.49 -12.75
N SER A 243 -2.41 25.49 -11.49
CA SER A 243 -2.43 26.68 -10.62
C SER A 243 -1.31 26.68 -9.58
N GLU A 244 -1.04 27.83 -8.95
CA GLU A 244 -0.07 27.91 -7.85
C GLU A 244 -0.51 27.07 -6.65
N GLU A 245 -1.78 27.08 -6.25
CA GLU A 245 -2.30 26.24 -5.15
C GLU A 245 -2.18 24.74 -5.48
N SER A 246 -2.46 24.36 -6.73
CA SER A 246 -2.26 23.00 -7.23
C SER A 246 -0.79 22.60 -7.22
N THR A 247 0.13 23.54 -7.46
CA THR A 247 1.58 23.30 -7.38
C THR A 247 2.03 23.03 -5.94
N LEU A 248 1.48 23.74 -4.95
CA LEU A 248 1.75 23.43 -3.54
C LEU A 248 1.25 22.03 -3.18
N MET A 249 0.08 21.63 -3.68
CA MET A 249 -0.45 20.28 -3.50
C MET A 249 0.46 19.22 -4.15
N ALA A 250 1.03 19.50 -5.33
CA ALA A 250 2.02 18.62 -5.96
C ALA A 250 3.27 18.43 -5.08
N TYR A 251 3.74 19.48 -4.40
CA TYR A 251 4.86 19.34 -3.45
C TYR A 251 4.49 18.51 -2.22
N GLN A 252 3.28 18.66 -1.67
CA GLN A 252 2.80 17.82 -0.57
C GLN A 252 2.79 16.34 -0.98
N ILE A 253 2.22 16.03 -2.15
CA ILE A 253 2.21 14.67 -2.71
C ILE A 253 3.62 14.14 -2.90
N ALA A 254 4.56 14.98 -3.35
CA ALA A 254 5.95 14.56 -3.53
C ALA A 254 6.65 14.21 -2.21
N PHE A 255 6.39 14.94 -1.12
CA PHE A 255 6.88 14.59 0.21
C PHE A 255 6.26 13.27 0.69
N ASP A 256 4.94 13.12 0.57
CA ASP A 256 4.25 11.88 0.97
C ASP A 256 4.73 10.68 0.16
N LEU A 257 5.01 10.87 -1.14
CA LEU A 257 5.54 9.83 -2.01
C LEU A 257 6.96 9.44 -1.62
N TYR A 258 7.80 10.40 -1.25
CA TYR A 258 9.16 10.13 -0.76
C TYR A 258 9.15 9.28 0.52
N GLU A 259 8.21 9.54 1.44
CA GLU A 259 8.09 8.78 2.70
C GLU A 259 7.43 7.41 2.51
N SER A 260 6.44 7.30 1.62
CA SER A 260 5.59 6.12 1.50
C SER A 260 5.99 5.13 0.40
N ALA A 261 6.62 5.59 -0.68
CA ALA A 261 6.93 4.76 -1.84
C ALA A 261 8.32 4.10 -1.77
N THR A 262 8.52 3.08 -2.61
CA THR A 262 9.84 2.45 -2.75
C THR A 262 10.79 3.31 -3.59
N GLN A 263 12.10 3.20 -3.36
CA GLN A 263 13.11 3.94 -4.13
C GLN A 263 13.03 3.66 -5.64
N GLN A 264 12.72 2.41 -6.02
CA GLN A 264 12.58 2.04 -7.43
C GLN A 264 11.36 2.73 -8.07
N PHE A 265 10.24 2.84 -7.34
CA PHE A 265 9.07 3.57 -7.80
C PHE A 265 9.39 5.05 -8.00
N LEU A 266 10.03 5.69 -7.02
CA LEU A 266 10.45 7.10 -7.08
C LEU A 266 11.37 7.37 -8.28
N GLN A 267 12.35 6.49 -8.55
CA GLN A 267 13.23 6.62 -9.72
C GLN A 267 12.45 6.54 -11.05
N ARG A 268 11.45 5.67 -11.15
CA ARG A 268 10.59 5.57 -12.33
C ARG A 268 9.72 6.81 -12.50
N VAL A 269 9.11 7.32 -11.43
CA VAL A 269 8.33 8.57 -11.44
C VAL A 269 9.22 9.75 -11.85
N GLN A 270 10.41 9.87 -11.28
CA GLN A 270 11.39 10.88 -11.66
C GLN A 270 11.78 10.78 -13.14
N SER A 271 12.03 9.57 -13.64
CA SER A 271 12.35 9.36 -15.07
C SER A 271 11.20 9.78 -15.97
N ALA A 272 9.95 9.48 -15.60
CA ALA A 272 8.77 9.89 -16.34
C ALA A 272 8.58 11.43 -16.32
N LEU A 273 8.76 12.07 -15.18
CA LEU A 273 8.70 13.53 -15.06
C LEU A 273 9.80 14.24 -15.87
N ARG A 274 10.98 13.62 -16.01
CA ARG A 274 12.07 14.16 -16.84
C ARG A 274 11.74 14.18 -18.32
N SER A 275 10.98 13.18 -18.82
CA SER A 275 10.57 13.16 -20.23
C SER A 275 9.53 14.22 -20.58
N THR A 276 8.77 14.71 -19.60
CA THR A 276 7.75 15.74 -19.80
C THR A 276 8.20 17.16 -19.45
N ALA A 277 9.41 17.32 -18.91
CA ALA A 277 10.02 18.62 -18.67
C ALA A 277 10.44 19.29 -20.01
N PRO A 278 10.20 20.61 -20.20
CA PRO A 278 10.58 21.35 -21.42
C PRO A 278 12.08 21.29 -21.75
N ILE A 279 12.94 21.21 -20.73
CA ILE A 279 14.35 20.85 -20.86
C ILE A 279 14.57 19.59 -20.02
N PRO A 280 15.21 18.54 -20.57
CA PRO A 280 15.63 17.38 -19.78
C PRO A 280 16.45 17.85 -18.58
N ILE A 281 15.91 17.67 -17.37
CA ILE A 281 16.59 18.05 -16.13
C ILE A 281 17.90 17.25 -16.09
N PRO A 282 19.07 17.91 -16.06
CA PRO A 282 20.35 17.21 -16.00
C PRO A 282 20.39 16.34 -14.75
N THR A 283 20.96 15.13 -14.86
CA THR A 283 21.45 14.40 -13.70
C THR A 283 22.63 15.18 -13.12
N THR A 284 22.37 16.21 -12.31
CA THR A 284 23.23 16.90 -11.30
C THR A 284 22.81 18.37 -11.13
N PRO A 285 22.94 18.90 -9.90
CA PRO A 285 23.98 19.91 -9.72
C PRO A 285 24.78 19.73 -8.42
N VAL A 286 26.08 19.98 -8.49
CA VAL A 286 26.98 20.65 -7.52
C VAL A 286 28.38 20.04 -7.64
N GLY A 287 29.30 20.79 -8.26
CA GLY A 287 30.69 20.36 -8.39
C GLY A 287 31.55 21.22 -9.33
N LYS A 288 31.24 22.51 -9.54
CA LYS A 288 32.29 23.45 -9.98
C LYS A 288 33.06 23.86 -8.73
N ALA A 289 34.19 23.19 -8.50
CA ALA A 289 35.23 23.71 -7.64
C ALA A 289 35.69 25.06 -8.20
N THR A 290 35.25 26.15 -7.59
CA THR A 290 35.88 27.46 -7.72
C THR A 290 37.29 27.35 -7.15
N LYS A 291 38.30 27.35 -8.03
CA LYS A 291 39.67 27.68 -7.63
C LYS A 291 39.73 29.19 -7.32
N PRO A 292 40.47 29.63 -6.29
CA PRO A 292 40.63 31.04 -5.98
C PRO A 292 41.42 31.75 -7.08
N GLU A 293 41.03 33.00 -7.32
CA GLU A 293 41.71 33.98 -8.15
C GLU A 293 43.17 34.17 -7.70
N ASP A 294 44.09 34.21 -8.66
CA ASP A 294 45.30 35.03 -8.55
C ASP A 294 45.61 35.65 -9.91
N SER A 295 45.65 36.97 -9.91
CA SER A 295 45.88 37.88 -11.04
C SER A 295 47.35 37.91 -11.50
N LYS A 296 47.61 37.90 -12.82
CA LYS A 296 48.37 38.94 -13.56
C LYS A 296 48.68 38.60 -15.04
N GLU A 297 48.35 39.57 -15.89
CA GLU A 297 49.04 40.09 -17.09
C GLU A 297 49.45 39.21 -18.30
N SER A 298 48.76 39.51 -19.42
CA SER A 298 49.30 40.13 -20.66
C SER A 298 49.86 39.29 -21.82
N THR A 299 49.34 39.61 -23.03
CA THR A 299 49.97 39.65 -24.38
C THR A 299 50.34 38.32 -25.05
N MET A 300 50.26 38.09 -26.37
CA MET A 300 49.67 38.72 -27.58
C MET A 300 49.89 37.67 -28.71
N GLU A 301 48.94 37.58 -29.66
CA GLU A 301 49.08 37.23 -31.10
C GLU A 301 49.98 36.06 -31.57
N THR A 302 49.42 35.15 -32.39
CA THR A 302 49.51 35.20 -33.88
C THR A 302 48.82 34.00 -34.55
N GLU A 303 48.21 34.29 -35.70
CA GLU A 303 47.55 33.40 -36.66
C GLU A 303 48.56 32.55 -37.44
N ASP A 304 48.20 31.32 -37.82
CA ASP A 304 48.34 30.88 -39.22
C ASP A 304 47.39 29.72 -39.53
N SER A 305 47.03 29.64 -40.81
CA SER A 305 45.87 29.02 -41.41
C SER A 305 46.21 27.76 -42.21
N THR A 306 45.15 27.08 -42.66
CA THR A 306 45.03 26.21 -43.86
C THR A 306 45.11 24.67 -43.65
N ILE A 307 43.96 23.95 -43.74
CA ILE A 307 43.33 23.27 -44.93
C ILE A 307 43.97 21.88 -45.15
N ASP A 308 43.31 20.73 -45.37
CA ASP A 308 41.92 20.26 -45.44
C ASP A 308 41.99 18.71 -45.36
N ALA A 309 40.86 18.06 -45.01
CA ALA A 309 40.29 16.88 -45.69
C ALA A 309 39.67 15.83 -44.74
N ASP A 310 38.33 15.86 -44.76
CA ASP A 310 37.40 14.73 -44.89
C ASP A 310 37.08 13.84 -43.66
N SER A 311 35.84 14.00 -43.16
CA SER A 311 34.90 12.89 -42.87
C SER A 311 33.77 13.34 -41.92
N GLY A 312 32.54 13.39 -42.45
CA GLY A 312 31.34 12.97 -41.70
C GLY A 312 30.57 14.04 -40.91
N LYS A 313 29.59 14.68 -41.56
CA LYS A 313 28.50 15.39 -40.90
C LYS A 313 27.61 14.41 -40.11
N THR A 314 27.57 14.57 -38.80
CA THR A 314 26.42 14.19 -37.96
C THR A 314 26.03 15.40 -37.14
N ALA A 315 24.77 15.82 -37.29
CA ALA A 315 24.20 16.99 -36.67
C ALA A 315 24.22 16.90 -35.14
N GLU A 316 24.99 17.78 -34.50
CA GLU A 316 24.83 18.11 -33.09
C GLU A 316 23.52 18.88 -32.93
N SER A 317 22.47 18.21 -32.44
CA SER A 317 21.25 18.88 -32.01
C SER A 317 21.54 19.62 -30.70
N ALA A 318 21.64 20.94 -30.80
CA ALA A 318 21.78 21.87 -29.70
C ALA A 318 20.76 21.59 -28.57
N THR A 319 21.25 21.36 -27.36
CA THR A 319 20.44 21.45 -26.14
C THR A 319 20.02 22.92 -25.92
N PRO A 320 18.72 23.24 -25.85
CA PRO A 320 18.27 24.61 -25.60
C PRO A 320 18.72 25.06 -24.20
N LYS A 321 19.28 26.27 -24.11
CA LYS A 321 19.68 26.90 -22.84
C LYS A 321 18.44 27.48 -22.14
N LEU A 322 18.48 27.56 -20.81
CA LEU A 322 17.47 28.17 -19.92
C LEU A 322 17.05 29.60 -20.30
N GLU A 323 17.81 30.26 -21.16
CA GLU A 323 17.69 31.67 -21.55
C GLU A 323 16.78 31.88 -22.78
N ASP A 324 16.42 30.82 -23.51
CA ASP A 324 15.58 30.89 -24.72
C ASP A 324 14.09 30.57 -24.46
N LEU A 325 13.70 30.33 -23.20
CA LEU A 325 12.33 29.96 -22.82
C LEU A 325 11.50 31.17 -22.37
N SER A 326 10.19 31.14 -22.65
CA SER A 326 9.25 32.18 -22.18
C SER A 326 9.26 32.30 -20.65
N GLU A 327 8.91 33.46 -20.08
CA GLU A 327 8.86 33.63 -18.61
C GLU A 327 7.96 32.59 -17.92
N SER A 328 6.91 32.13 -18.60
CA SER A 328 6.04 31.03 -18.14
C SER A 328 6.76 29.68 -18.15
N ASP A 329 7.51 29.37 -19.20
CA ASP A 329 8.23 28.10 -19.30
C ASP A 329 9.42 28.03 -18.35
N ARG A 330 10.03 29.18 -18.03
CA ARG A 330 11.09 29.26 -17.02
C ARG A 330 10.57 28.98 -15.62
N LYS A 331 9.40 29.52 -15.25
CA LYS A 331 8.72 29.21 -13.99
C LYS A 331 8.33 27.74 -13.91
N LEU A 332 7.81 27.18 -15.00
CA LEU A 332 7.45 25.77 -15.07
C LEU A 332 8.68 24.87 -14.89
N GLN A 333 9.80 25.20 -15.52
CA GLN A 333 11.08 24.51 -15.35
C GLN A 333 11.58 24.57 -13.90
N GLU A 334 11.45 25.73 -13.23
CA GLU A 334 11.80 25.86 -11.81
C GLU A 334 10.92 24.98 -10.91
N GLN A 335 9.62 24.91 -11.18
CA GLN A 335 8.68 24.06 -10.43
C GLN A 335 9.00 22.57 -10.62
N PHE A 336 9.26 22.12 -11.84
CA PHE A 336 9.70 20.74 -12.11
C PHE A 336 11.04 20.43 -11.46
N THR A 337 11.98 21.38 -11.43
CA THR A 337 13.28 21.20 -10.76
C THR A 337 13.11 21.05 -9.25
N LYS A 338 12.25 21.86 -8.62
CA LYS A 338 11.90 21.74 -7.21
C LYS A 338 11.24 20.39 -6.91
N LEU A 339 10.26 20.00 -7.72
CA LEU A 339 9.57 18.72 -7.58
C LEU A 339 10.56 17.53 -7.70
N HIS A 340 11.47 17.59 -8.67
CA HIS A 340 12.52 16.59 -8.84
C HIS A 340 13.44 16.50 -7.63
N THR A 341 13.80 17.65 -7.04
CA THR A 341 14.64 17.72 -5.82
C THR A 341 13.92 17.15 -4.60
N ILE A 342 12.60 17.39 -4.47
CA ILE A 342 11.79 16.85 -3.36
C ILE A 342 11.65 15.33 -3.47
N LEU A 343 11.29 14.83 -4.66
CA LEU A 343 11.23 13.38 -4.93
C LEU A 343 12.61 12.72 -4.77
N GLY A 344 13.67 13.50 -5.02
CA GLY A 344 15.05 13.12 -4.82
C GLY A 344 15.51 13.22 -3.38
N GLY A 345 14.66 13.56 -2.41
CA GLY A 345 14.93 13.53 -0.96
C GLY A 345 16.08 14.38 -0.42
N ASP A 346 16.90 14.99 -1.26
CA ASP A 346 18.02 15.88 -0.86
C ASP A 346 17.53 16.98 0.09
N PHE A 347 16.36 17.55 -0.23
CA PHE A 347 15.74 18.59 0.59
C PHE A 347 15.28 18.06 1.96
N SER A 348 14.62 16.90 1.99
CA SER A 348 14.16 16.25 3.22
C SER A 348 15.33 15.86 4.13
N ILE A 349 16.41 15.32 3.55
CA ILE A 349 17.63 14.99 4.29
C ILE A 349 18.27 16.26 4.87
N ALA A 350 18.42 17.31 4.07
CA ALA A 350 19.02 18.56 4.52
C ALA A 350 18.23 19.20 5.67
N LEU A 351 16.90 19.18 5.59
CA LEU A 351 16.03 19.73 6.64
C LEU A 351 16.11 18.91 7.93
N ASN A 352 16.08 17.58 7.82
CA ASN A 352 16.24 16.68 8.96
C ASN A 352 17.61 16.84 9.62
N LEU A 353 18.68 16.99 8.84
CA LEU A 353 20.03 17.26 9.34
C LEU A 353 20.07 18.58 10.13
N GLN A 354 19.52 19.67 9.57
CA GLN A 354 19.47 20.95 10.27
C GLN A 354 18.66 20.88 11.57
N PHE A 355 17.56 20.15 11.56
CA PHE A 355 16.74 19.93 12.75
C PHE A 355 17.52 19.20 13.84
N LEU A 356 18.20 18.09 13.50
CA LEU A 356 18.96 17.28 14.44
C LEU A 356 20.16 18.02 15.02
N ILE A 357 20.86 18.84 14.20
CA ILE A 357 21.97 19.67 14.66
C ILE A 357 21.49 20.73 15.67
N ARG A 358 20.39 21.43 15.35
CA ARG A 358 19.89 22.53 16.21
C ARG A 358 19.20 22.04 17.48
N ASN A 359 18.51 20.90 17.41
CA ASN A 359 17.74 20.35 18.53
C ASN A 359 18.43 19.15 19.19
N ASN A 360 19.76 19.19 19.29
CA ASN A 360 20.50 18.17 20.00
C ASN A 360 20.33 18.33 21.53
N LYS A 361 19.60 17.39 22.16
CA LYS A 361 19.34 17.34 23.61
C LYS A 361 20.07 16.18 24.31
N THR A 362 21.17 15.70 23.72
CA THR A 362 21.97 14.62 24.31
C THR A 362 22.67 15.08 25.59
N ASP A 363 22.72 14.21 26.59
CA ASP A 363 23.43 14.46 27.85
C ASP A 363 24.79 13.76 27.85
N MET A 364 25.86 14.57 27.87
CA MET A 364 27.24 14.07 27.84
C MET A 364 27.65 13.41 29.16
N LEU A 365 26.96 13.70 30.26
CA LEU A 365 27.26 13.10 31.56
C LEU A 365 26.98 11.59 31.56
N ILE A 366 25.90 11.17 30.88
CA ILE A 366 25.56 9.74 30.73
C ILE A 366 26.69 9.00 30.03
N LEU A 367 27.23 9.57 28.94
CA LEU A 367 28.34 8.97 28.19
C LEU A 367 29.63 8.94 29.00
N LYS A 368 29.93 9.99 29.78
CA LYS A 368 31.08 10.03 30.68
C LYS A 368 31.01 8.93 31.75
N ASN A 369 29.87 8.82 32.44
CA ASN A 369 29.65 7.79 33.45
C ASN A 369 29.73 6.38 32.85
N THR A 370 29.16 6.19 31.65
CA THR A 370 29.20 4.91 30.93
C THR A 370 30.63 4.54 30.55
N LYS A 371 31.44 5.50 30.07
CA LYS A 371 32.86 5.30 29.76
C LYS A 371 33.67 4.88 30.99
N GLU A 372 33.44 5.52 32.14
CA GLU A 372 34.14 5.18 33.40
C GLU A 372 33.87 3.74 33.87
N ALA A 373 32.69 3.20 33.54
CA ALA A 373 32.33 1.81 33.85
C ALA A 373 32.93 0.77 32.89
N VAL A 374 33.56 1.18 31.77
CA VAL A 374 34.10 0.27 30.75
C VAL A 374 35.34 -0.45 31.27
N ARG A 375 35.27 -1.80 31.36
CA ARG A 375 36.41 -2.65 31.75
C ARG A 375 36.93 -3.58 30.65
N ASN A 376 36.08 -3.93 29.68
CA ASN A 376 36.39 -4.92 28.63
C ASN A 376 36.14 -4.35 27.22
N SER A 377 36.71 -4.99 26.20
CA SER A 377 36.59 -4.59 24.79
C SER A 377 35.14 -4.55 24.27
N ILE A 378 34.28 -5.45 24.75
CA ILE A 378 32.84 -5.47 24.40
C ILE A 378 32.16 -4.19 24.92
N CYS A 379 32.48 -3.79 26.15
CA CYS A 379 31.93 -2.56 26.73
C CYS A 379 32.46 -1.32 25.99
N HIS A 380 33.70 -1.33 25.49
CA HIS A 380 34.20 -0.27 24.62
C HIS A 380 33.34 -0.13 23.36
N THR A 381 33.10 -1.23 22.65
CA THR A 381 32.22 -1.25 21.46
C THR A 381 30.81 -0.78 21.80
N ALA A 382 30.24 -1.23 22.92
CA ALA A 382 28.90 -0.82 23.35
C ALA A 382 28.81 0.68 23.62
N THR A 383 29.78 1.27 24.30
CA THR A 383 29.82 2.72 24.58
C THR A 383 29.95 3.54 23.30
N VAL A 384 30.77 3.08 22.35
CA VAL A 384 30.94 3.75 21.05
C VAL A 384 29.66 3.65 20.19
N MET A 385 28.98 2.51 20.19
CA MET A 385 27.68 2.34 19.52
C MET A 385 26.58 3.19 20.18
N ALA A 386 26.55 3.25 21.52
CA ALA A 386 25.61 4.09 22.25
C ALA A 386 25.79 5.57 21.89
N ASN A 387 27.04 6.05 21.87
CA ASN A 387 27.37 7.39 21.38
C ASN A 387 26.88 7.61 19.94
N ALA A 388 27.13 6.64 19.05
CA ALA A 388 26.71 6.73 17.65
C ALA A 388 25.19 6.90 17.48
N PHE A 389 24.39 6.16 18.26
CA PHE A 389 22.94 6.26 18.23
C PHE A 389 22.39 7.52 18.90
N MET A 390 23.00 7.94 20.02
CA MET A 390 22.63 9.20 20.68
C MET A 390 22.87 10.41 19.77
N HIS A 391 23.92 10.39 18.96
CA HIS A 391 24.33 11.48 18.08
C HIS A 391 24.03 11.23 16.60
N ALA A 392 23.13 10.31 16.27
CA ALA A 392 22.84 9.95 14.89
C ALA A 392 22.34 11.17 14.10
N GLY A 393 23.08 11.55 13.06
CA GLY A 393 22.75 12.71 12.21
C GLY A 393 22.87 14.08 12.90
N THR A 394 23.46 14.18 14.10
CA THR A 394 23.68 15.49 14.76
C THR A 394 25.04 16.10 14.43
N THR A 395 25.88 15.38 13.66
CA THR A 395 27.27 15.76 13.32
C THR A 395 28.16 16.09 14.52
N CYS A 396 27.77 15.67 15.73
CA CYS A 396 28.46 15.99 16.97
C CYS A 396 29.33 14.80 17.36
N ASP A 397 30.61 14.88 17.01
CA ASP A 397 31.62 13.86 17.32
C ASP A 397 32.51 14.26 18.51
N GLN A 398 32.06 15.24 19.32
CA GLN A 398 32.80 15.78 20.46
C GLN A 398 33.26 14.69 21.44
N PHE A 399 32.38 13.73 21.77
CA PHE A 399 32.73 12.61 22.63
C PHE A 399 33.90 11.78 22.05
N LEU A 400 33.98 11.59 20.74
CA LEU A 400 35.08 10.85 20.13
C LEU A 400 36.38 11.66 20.16
N ARG A 401 36.31 12.97 19.88
CA ARG A 401 37.45 13.90 19.91
C ARG A 401 38.06 14.03 21.31
N ASP A 402 37.22 14.12 22.34
CA ASP A 402 37.67 14.23 23.73
C ASP A 402 38.31 12.94 24.26
N ASN A 403 38.08 11.80 23.59
CA ASN A 403 38.45 10.48 24.06
C ASN A 403 39.35 9.72 23.06
N LEU A 404 40.11 10.43 22.23
CA LEU A 404 40.99 9.84 21.21
C LEU A 404 41.99 8.83 21.78
N GLU A 405 42.61 9.11 22.92
CA GLU A 405 43.53 8.18 23.58
C GLU A 405 42.84 6.88 24.04
N TRP A 406 41.58 6.98 24.45
CA TRP A 406 40.78 5.83 24.86
C TRP A 406 40.36 5.00 23.64
N LEU A 407 39.95 5.65 22.55
CA LEU A 407 39.63 5.00 21.27
C LEU A 407 40.86 4.34 20.63
N ALA A 408 42.04 4.92 20.78
CA ALA A 408 43.29 4.37 20.25
C ALA A 408 43.65 3.01 20.88
N ARG A 409 43.15 2.71 22.09
CA ARG A 409 43.32 1.40 22.76
C ARG A 409 42.45 0.30 22.16
N ALA A 410 41.47 0.63 21.33
CA ALA A 410 40.67 -0.35 20.62
C ALA A 410 41.57 -1.21 19.70
N THR A 411 41.25 -2.50 19.55
CA THR A 411 41.99 -3.42 18.67
C THR A 411 41.04 -4.15 17.73
N ASN A 412 41.50 -4.50 16.52
CA ASN A 412 40.77 -5.29 15.53
C ASN A 412 39.36 -4.72 15.26
N TRP A 413 38.31 -5.51 15.48
CA TRP A 413 36.91 -5.13 15.27
C TRP A 413 36.44 -3.94 16.08
N ALA A 414 37.02 -3.67 17.25
CA ALA A 414 36.67 -2.47 18.01
C ALA A 414 37.14 -1.19 17.30
N LYS A 415 38.26 -1.23 16.55
CA LYS A 415 38.69 -0.11 15.68
C LYS A 415 37.74 0.04 14.49
N PHE A 416 37.33 -1.08 13.88
CA PHE A 416 36.34 -1.06 12.80
C PHE A 416 35.05 -0.37 13.25
N THR A 417 34.48 -0.77 14.40
CA THR A 417 33.25 -0.17 14.92
C THR A 417 33.44 1.30 15.29
N ALA A 418 34.59 1.69 15.84
CA ALA A 418 34.88 3.08 16.14
C ALA A 418 34.85 3.96 14.88
N THR A 419 35.51 3.53 13.80
CA THR A 419 35.47 4.26 12.54
C THR A 419 34.09 4.21 11.89
N ALA A 420 33.40 3.07 11.95
CA ALA A 420 32.03 2.92 11.44
C ALA A 420 31.02 3.85 12.14
N SER A 421 31.22 4.13 13.44
CA SER A 421 30.33 4.98 14.23
C SER A 421 30.27 6.42 13.73
N LEU A 422 31.35 6.94 13.14
CA LEU A 422 31.39 8.27 12.52
C LEU A 422 30.36 8.38 11.38
N GLY A 423 30.15 7.32 10.61
CA GLY A 423 29.15 7.31 9.54
C GLY A 423 27.72 7.45 10.05
N VAL A 424 27.42 6.98 11.26
CA VAL A 424 26.10 7.14 11.89
C VAL A 424 25.93 8.55 12.46
N ILE A 425 26.96 9.10 13.10
CA ILE A 425 26.96 10.45 13.67
C ILE A 425 26.78 11.51 12.58
N HIS A 426 27.42 11.30 11.43
CA HIS A 426 27.37 12.23 10.30
C HIS A 426 26.33 11.87 9.23
N LYS A 427 25.40 10.93 9.52
CA LYS A 427 24.35 10.49 8.58
C LYS A 427 23.62 11.70 7.96
N GLY A 428 23.52 11.71 6.63
CA GLY A 428 22.84 12.76 5.86
C GLY A 428 23.72 13.95 5.48
N HIS A 429 24.98 14.01 5.91
CA HIS A 429 25.90 15.09 5.56
C HIS A 429 26.73 14.78 4.30
N GLU A 430 26.06 14.61 3.17
CA GLU A 430 26.68 14.06 1.94
C GLU A 430 27.83 14.91 1.37
N LYS A 431 27.68 16.24 1.38
CA LYS A 431 28.64 17.16 0.73
C LYS A 431 30.01 17.20 1.42
N GLU A 432 30.07 17.04 2.74
CA GLU A 432 31.32 17.10 3.51
C GLU A 432 31.74 15.72 4.06
N ALA A 433 30.91 14.68 3.88
CA ALA A 433 31.18 13.31 4.30
C ALA A 433 32.55 12.80 3.85
N LEU A 434 32.90 13.01 2.57
CA LEU A 434 34.15 12.53 2.01
C LEU A 434 35.36 13.28 2.59
N ASN A 435 35.25 14.59 2.79
CA ASN A 435 36.32 15.40 3.40
C ASN A 435 36.56 14.98 4.85
N LEU A 436 35.50 14.76 5.62
CA LEU A 436 35.59 14.33 7.01
C LEU A 436 36.17 12.91 7.15
N MET A 437 35.72 11.98 6.30
CA MET A 437 36.14 10.58 6.34
C MET A 437 37.51 10.34 5.68
N SER A 438 38.04 11.30 4.91
CA SER A 438 39.33 11.19 4.19
C SER A 438 40.52 10.76 5.05
N THR A 439 40.47 11.03 6.36
CA THR A 439 41.53 10.63 7.30
C THR A 439 41.48 9.15 7.68
N TYR A 440 40.33 8.52 7.51
CA TYR A 440 40.06 7.12 7.87
C TYR A 440 39.88 6.20 6.67
N LEU A 441 39.97 6.74 5.45
CA LEU A 441 39.94 5.97 4.21
C LEU A 441 41.32 5.41 3.87
N PRO A 442 41.39 4.32 3.09
CA PRO A 442 42.64 3.80 2.56
C PRO A 442 43.44 4.89 1.86
N LYS A 443 44.75 4.99 2.17
CA LYS A 443 45.70 5.85 1.46
C LYS A 443 46.87 4.98 1.01
N ASP A 444 47.39 5.23 -0.19
CA ASP A 444 48.51 4.46 -0.78
C ASP A 444 49.79 4.46 0.09
N THR A 445 49.90 5.37 1.05
CA THR A 445 51.01 5.45 2.01
C THR A 445 50.52 5.85 3.41
N GLY A 446 50.44 4.90 4.33
CA GLY A 446 50.19 5.19 5.75
C GLY A 446 50.15 3.95 6.66
N PRO A 447 50.47 4.09 7.96
CA PRO A 447 50.36 3.02 8.95
C PRO A 447 48.89 2.85 9.40
N GLY A 448 47.98 2.68 8.44
CA GLY A 448 46.56 2.43 8.69
C GLY A 448 46.31 0.99 9.14
N SER A 449 45.37 0.80 10.07
CA SER A 449 44.88 -0.54 10.37
C SER A 449 43.80 -0.89 9.35
N ALA A 450 43.92 -2.04 8.67
CA ALA A 450 42.92 -2.52 7.71
C ALA A 450 41.47 -2.51 8.27
N TYR A 451 41.32 -2.74 9.58
CA TYR A 451 40.03 -2.63 10.26
C TYR A 451 39.47 -1.20 10.30
N SER A 452 40.31 -0.19 10.50
CA SER A 452 39.89 1.20 10.48
C SER A 452 39.50 1.63 9.07
N GLU A 453 40.30 1.25 8.07
CA GLU A 453 40.06 1.56 6.66
C GLU A 453 38.76 0.92 6.15
N GLY A 454 38.54 -0.36 6.46
CA GLY A 454 37.27 -1.04 6.19
C GLY A 454 36.08 -0.38 6.93
N GLY A 455 36.30 0.08 8.15
CA GLY A 455 35.29 0.83 8.92
C GLY A 455 34.98 2.19 8.30
N GLY A 456 35.96 2.85 7.69
CA GLY A 456 35.81 4.10 6.95
C GLY A 456 34.93 3.94 5.70
N LEU A 457 35.18 2.88 4.92
CA LEU A 457 34.34 2.54 3.76
C LEU A 457 32.91 2.17 4.19
N TYR A 458 32.76 1.42 5.29
CA TYR A 458 31.44 1.10 5.84
C TYR A 458 30.68 2.35 6.30
N ALA A 459 31.37 3.30 6.95
CA ALA A 459 30.81 4.58 7.33
C ALA A 459 30.35 5.41 6.12
N LEU A 460 31.14 5.47 5.04
CA LEU A 460 30.71 6.11 3.79
C LEU A 460 29.43 5.49 3.22
N GLY A 461 29.33 4.16 3.20
CA GLY A 461 28.11 3.48 2.77
C GLY A 461 26.88 3.82 3.63
N LYS A 462 27.07 4.04 4.94
CA LYS A 462 25.99 4.48 5.86
C LYS A 462 25.61 5.95 5.68
N LEU A 463 26.56 6.79 5.32
CA LEU A 463 26.35 8.21 5.01
C LEU A 463 25.49 8.37 3.76
N SER A 464 25.77 7.58 2.71
CA SER A 464 25.05 7.57 1.44
C SER A 464 23.88 6.59 1.38
N GLY A 465 23.62 5.85 2.47
CA GLY A 465 22.80 4.61 2.49
C GLY A 465 21.30 4.75 2.26
N ILE A 466 20.82 5.90 1.78
CA ILE A 466 19.44 6.11 1.33
C ILE A 466 19.40 6.47 -0.17
N PHE A 467 20.50 6.98 -0.74
CA PHE A 467 20.58 7.41 -2.14
C PHE A 467 21.49 6.50 -2.97
N LEU A 468 20.94 5.36 -3.41
CA LEU A 468 21.53 4.60 -4.53
C LEU A 468 21.15 5.22 -5.89
N ALA A 469 21.26 6.54 -6.02
CA ALA A 469 21.11 7.24 -7.30
C ALA A 469 22.44 7.84 -7.78
N ASP A 470 23.32 8.27 -6.87
CA ASP A 470 24.62 8.88 -7.22
C ASP A 470 25.81 7.90 -7.09
N SER A 471 25.50 6.60 -7.05
CA SER A 471 26.46 5.55 -6.72
C SER A 471 27.53 5.31 -7.77
N ARG A 472 27.55 5.95 -8.96
CA ARG A 472 28.62 5.66 -9.92
C ARG A 472 29.99 6.05 -9.36
N ASN A 473 30.10 7.18 -8.66
CA ASN A 473 31.37 7.59 -8.09
C ASN A 473 31.76 6.76 -6.86
N LEU A 474 30.81 6.42 -5.98
CA LEU A 474 31.08 5.58 -4.80
C LEU A 474 31.29 4.10 -5.15
N TYR A 475 30.56 3.58 -6.14
CA TYR A 475 30.72 2.23 -6.68
C TYR A 475 32.03 2.11 -7.45
N ASN A 476 32.37 3.08 -8.30
CA ASN A 476 33.66 3.10 -8.97
C ASN A 476 34.81 3.27 -7.96
N PHE A 477 34.66 4.14 -6.95
CA PHE A 477 35.64 4.25 -5.87
C PHE A 477 35.78 2.94 -5.07
N ALA A 478 34.68 2.28 -4.73
CA ALA A 478 34.71 0.99 -4.04
C ALA A 478 35.31 -0.11 -4.90
N ILE A 479 35.01 -0.16 -6.20
CA ILE A 479 35.59 -1.09 -7.17
C ILE A 479 37.09 -0.83 -7.35
N ASP A 480 37.49 0.41 -7.60
CA ASP A 480 38.89 0.77 -7.80
C ASP A 480 39.71 0.48 -6.52
N THR A 481 39.14 0.71 -5.33
CA THR A 481 39.83 0.45 -4.05
C THR A 481 39.84 -1.03 -3.65
N LEU A 482 38.82 -1.82 -4.02
CA LEU A 482 38.72 -3.25 -3.71
C LEU A 482 39.40 -4.16 -4.75
N ILE A 483 39.60 -3.69 -5.99
CA ILE A 483 40.28 -4.45 -7.05
C ILE A 483 41.79 -4.16 -7.10
N CYS A 484 42.25 -3.03 -6.55
CA CYS A 484 43.68 -2.67 -6.49
C CYS A 484 44.43 -3.15 -5.23
N ASN A 485 43.77 -3.85 -4.30
CA ASN A 485 44.41 -4.63 -3.21
C ASN A 485 44.12 -6.11 -3.41
#